data_AF-A0A7S1MZF1-F1
#
_entry.id   AF-A0A7S1MZF1-F1
#
_cell.length_a   1.000
_cell.length_b   1.000
_cell.length_c   1.000
_cell.angle_alpha   90.00
_cell.angle_beta   90.00
_cell.angle_gamma   90.00
#
_symmetry.space_group_name_H-M   'P 1'
#
loop_
_entity.id
_entity.type
_entity.pdbx_description
1 polymer ?
#
loop_
_entity_poly.entity_id
_entity_poly.type
_entity_poly.pdbx_seq_one_letter_code
_entity_poly.pdbx_strand_id
1 'polypeptide(L)'
;EGKGTNDKSTLPSSPAIFFPASLLLCLTLTRFALSQPLPHHHSRHRKIKCGCGIHPSFLEASDVEAVNVPQAFMPAGNDPPIDPVWDAIKRKPFHSDCFLKVFKESVHGWSLRSDMSDARAAALANEAIELSIQFFNNNL
;
A
#
# COMPACT_ATOMS: atom_id res chain seq x y z
N GLU A 1 34.33 -16.00 -46.20
CA GLU A 1 33.15 -15.32 -45.63
C GLU A 1 32.44 -16.30 -44.69
N GLY A 2 32.33 -15.97 -43.40
CA GLY A 2 31.66 -16.81 -42.41
C GLY A 2 30.96 -15.91 -41.42
N LYS A 3 29.67 -15.64 -41.66
CA LYS A 3 28.80 -14.82 -40.81
C LYS A 3 27.96 -15.78 -39.96
N GLY A 4 28.11 -15.70 -38.64
CA GLY A 4 27.39 -16.55 -37.69
C GLY A 4 27.35 -15.93 -36.31
N THR A 5 26.69 -14.77 -36.19
CA THR A 5 26.29 -14.19 -34.91
C THR A 5 24.82 -14.51 -34.68
N ASN A 6 24.47 -15.12 -33.54
CA ASN A 6 23.28 -14.84 -32.72
C ASN A 6 23.10 -15.98 -31.70
N ASP A 7 23.70 -15.83 -30.52
CA ASP A 7 23.25 -16.56 -29.34
C ASP A 7 22.23 -15.70 -28.61
N LYS A 8 20.94 -16.01 -28.79
CA LYS A 8 19.86 -15.45 -27.98
C LYS A 8 19.72 -16.33 -26.76
N SER A 9 20.37 -15.95 -25.66
CA SER A 9 20.08 -16.48 -24.34
C SER A 9 18.63 -16.11 -23.97
N THR A 10 17.76 -17.10 -23.99
CA THR A 10 16.37 -17.06 -23.53
C THR A 10 16.32 -16.76 -22.03
N LEU A 11 15.75 -15.60 -21.65
CA LEU A 11 15.35 -15.32 -20.27
C LEU A 11 14.11 -16.18 -19.93
N PRO A 12 14.07 -16.85 -18.76
CA PRO A 12 12.88 -17.59 -18.35
C PRO A 12 11.74 -16.61 -18.05
N SER A 13 10.58 -16.89 -18.64
CA SER A 13 9.31 -16.21 -18.35
C SER A 13 8.99 -16.34 -16.86
N SER A 14 8.95 -15.19 -16.16
CA SER A 14 8.45 -15.14 -14.77
C SER A 14 7.03 -15.70 -14.70
N PRO A 15 6.69 -16.50 -13.68
CA PRO A 15 5.33 -16.99 -13.51
C PRO A 15 4.42 -15.79 -13.23
N ALA A 16 3.35 -15.67 -14.01
CA ALA A 16 2.29 -14.72 -13.75
C ALA A 16 1.72 -15.01 -12.35
N ILE A 17 1.95 -14.09 -11.40
CA ILE A 17 1.34 -14.15 -10.08
C ILE A 17 -0.17 -13.94 -10.27
N PHE A 18 -0.91 -15.03 -10.13
CA PHE A 18 -2.35 -15.04 -10.24
C PHE A 18 -2.94 -14.50 -8.94
N PHE A 19 -3.31 -13.22 -8.91
CA PHE A 19 -4.01 -12.64 -7.78
C PHE A 19 -5.48 -13.08 -7.82
N PRO A 20 -6.01 -13.73 -6.76
CA PRO A 20 -7.42 -14.04 -6.69
C PRO A 20 -8.24 -12.74 -6.73
N ALA A 21 -9.40 -12.76 -7.39
CA ALA A 21 -10.26 -11.59 -7.60
C ALA A 21 -10.62 -10.82 -6.31
N SER A 22 -10.59 -11.49 -5.17
CA SER A 22 -10.79 -10.90 -3.83
C SER A 22 -9.66 -9.93 -3.44
N LEU A 23 -8.42 -10.22 -3.85
CA LEU A 23 -7.27 -9.33 -3.62
C LEU A 23 -7.26 -8.15 -4.60
N LEU A 24 -7.82 -8.34 -5.81
CA LEU A 24 -7.98 -7.28 -6.80
C LEU A 24 -9.00 -6.23 -6.36
N LEU A 25 -10.04 -6.63 -5.62
CA LEU A 25 -11.03 -5.72 -5.00
C LEU A 25 -10.43 -4.93 -3.83
N CYS A 26 -9.49 -5.53 -3.10
CA CYS A 26 -8.77 -4.90 -2.00
C CYS A 26 -7.76 -3.84 -2.53
N LEU A 27 -7.05 -4.17 -3.61
CA LEU A 27 -6.16 -3.23 -4.32
C LEU A 27 -6.91 -2.09 -5.01
N THR A 28 -8.20 -2.25 -5.35
CA THR A 28 -8.99 -1.16 -5.93
C THR A 28 -9.38 -0.09 -4.92
N LEU A 29 -9.38 -0.41 -3.62
CA LEU A 29 -9.52 0.61 -2.57
C LEU A 29 -8.19 1.32 -2.25
N THR A 30 -7.06 0.84 -2.77
CA THR A 30 -5.74 1.50 -2.71
C THR A 30 -5.40 2.28 -3.99
N ARG A 31 -6.30 2.32 -4.99
CA ARG A 31 -6.20 3.18 -6.20
C ARG A 31 -6.79 4.57 -5.88
N PHE A 32 -6.24 5.72 -6.25
CA PHE A 32 -5.19 6.09 -7.19
C PHE A 32 -4.58 7.41 -6.66
N ALA A 33 -3.26 7.55 -6.66
CA ALA A 33 -2.56 8.81 -6.31
C ALA A 33 -2.79 9.97 -7.31
N LEU A 34 -3.82 9.88 -8.15
CA LEU A 34 -4.23 10.94 -9.07
C LEU A 34 -5.75 11.06 -9.03
N SER A 35 -6.20 12.19 -8.49
CA SER A 35 -7.42 12.95 -8.77
C SER A 35 -8.78 12.66 -8.12
N GLN A 36 -8.97 11.80 -7.11
CA GLN A 36 -10.27 11.69 -6.37
C GLN A 36 -10.08 11.31 -4.88
N PRO A 37 -11.04 11.61 -3.97
CA PRO A 37 -10.81 11.54 -2.52
C PRO A 37 -10.53 10.12 -2.01
N LEU A 38 -9.63 10.08 -1.04
CA LEU A 38 -8.87 8.96 -0.50
C LEU A 38 -9.66 7.68 -0.13
N PRO A 39 -8.97 6.53 0.04
CA PRO A 39 -9.53 5.26 0.54
C PRO A 39 -10.42 5.39 1.79
N HIS A 40 -10.14 6.39 2.61
CA HIS A 40 -10.82 6.73 3.87
C HIS A 40 -12.28 7.11 3.69
N HIS A 41 -12.65 7.72 2.54
CA HIS A 41 -14.06 8.03 2.26
C HIS A 41 -14.91 6.76 2.09
N HIS A 42 -14.34 5.69 1.53
CA HIS A 42 -15.03 4.41 1.33
C HIS A 42 -15.11 3.58 2.62
N SER A 43 -14.18 3.78 3.55
CA SER A 43 -14.16 3.15 4.87
C SER A 43 -15.36 3.53 5.77
N ARG A 44 -16.24 4.41 5.29
CA ARG A 44 -17.53 4.77 5.91
C ARG A 44 -18.65 3.80 5.52
N HIS A 45 -18.47 3.06 4.43
CA HIS A 45 -19.50 2.19 3.88
C HIS A 45 -19.57 0.87 4.66
N ARG A 46 -20.78 0.42 5.02
CA ARG A 46 -21.04 -0.77 5.86
C ARG A 46 -20.43 -2.09 5.36
N LYS A 47 -20.08 -2.15 4.08
CA LYS A 47 -19.47 -3.34 3.44
C LYS A 47 -17.94 -3.34 3.50
N ILE A 48 -17.31 -2.21 3.76
CA ILE A 48 -15.85 -2.16 3.96
C ILE A 48 -15.56 -2.64 5.38
N LYS A 49 -14.53 -3.46 5.52
CA LYS A 49 -14.13 -4.08 6.79
C LYS A 49 -12.88 -3.46 7.39
N CYS A 50 -12.01 -2.91 6.54
CA CYS A 50 -10.78 -2.23 6.92
C CYS A 50 -10.24 -1.42 5.72
N GLY A 51 -9.30 -0.51 5.98
CA GLY A 51 -8.59 0.27 4.95
C GLY A 51 -7.08 0.12 5.08
N CYS A 52 -6.37 -0.03 3.95
CA CYS A 52 -4.90 -0.06 3.93
C CYS A 52 -4.37 0.95 2.92
N GLY A 53 -3.60 1.93 3.41
CA GLY A 53 -2.93 2.95 2.61
C GLY A 53 -1.42 2.75 2.61
N ILE A 54 -0.88 2.33 1.47
CA ILE A 54 0.56 2.38 1.19
C ILE A 54 0.83 3.72 0.52
N HIS A 55 1.84 4.48 1.00
CA HIS A 55 2.16 5.84 0.56
C HIS A 55 0.95 6.79 0.45
N PRO A 56 0.04 6.86 1.45
CA PRO A 56 -1.13 7.71 1.33
C PRO A 56 -0.74 9.18 1.17
N SER A 57 -1.47 9.90 0.33
CA SER A 57 -1.23 11.33 0.08
C SER A 57 -2.42 12.15 0.52
N PHE A 58 -2.23 13.44 0.77
CA PHE A 58 -3.31 14.40 1.02
C PHE A 58 -4.27 14.01 2.16
N LEU A 59 -3.78 13.32 3.20
CA LEU A 59 -4.60 12.95 4.36
C LEU A 59 -4.69 14.10 5.37
N GLU A 60 -5.90 14.34 5.84
CA GLU A 60 -6.19 15.25 6.94
C GLU A 60 -6.89 14.52 8.09
N ALA A 61 -6.82 15.07 9.30
CA ALA A 61 -7.51 14.49 10.45
C ALA A 61 -9.02 14.39 10.25
N SER A 62 -9.61 15.29 9.45
CA SER A 62 -11.03 15.30 9.06
C SER A 62 -11.42 14.07 8.23
N ASP A 63 -10.51 13.50 7.44
CA ASP A 63 -10.80 12.34 6.59
C ASP A 63 -11.20 11.11 7.41
N VAL A 64 -10.58 10.96 8.59
CA VAL A 64 -10.74 9.81 9.47
C VAL A 64 -11.86 9.98 10.51
N GLU A 65 -12.50 11.15 10.59
CA GLU A 65 -13.59 11.42 11.54
C GLU A 65 -14.78 10.47 11.36
N ALA A 66 -15.18 10.20 10.11
CA ALA A 66 -16.29 9.30 9.82
C ALA A 66 -15.86 7.84 9.53
N VAL A 67 -14.55 7.54 9.62
CA VAL A 67 -14.05 6.17 9.47
C VAL A 67 -14.46 5.33 10.68
N ASN A 68 -15.07 4.17 10.39
CA ASN A 68 -15.64 3.26 11.39
C ASN A 68 -15.01 1.86 11.34
N VAL A 69 -13.88 1.72 10.67
CA VAL A 69 -13.18 0.45 10.46
C VAL A 69 -11.67 0.61 10.62
N PRO A 70 -10.95 -0.45 11.03
CA PRO A 70 -9.48 -0.45 11.18
C PRO A 70 -8.75 0.11 9.97
N GLN A 71 -7.66 0.83 10.22
CA GLN A 71 -6.83 1.48 9.20
C GLN A 71 -5.35 1.12 9.36
N ALA A 72 -4.70 0.86 8.25
CA ALA A 72 -3.26 0.67 8.13
C ALA A 72 -2.64 1.81 7.32
N PHE A 73 -1.61 2.46 7.87
CA PHE A 73 -0.89 3.57 7.23
C PHE A 73 0.58 3.24 7.03
N MET A 74 1.06 3.37 5.80
CA MET A 74 2.46 3.16 5.45
C MET A 74 3.03 4.31 4.60
N PRO A 75 3.15 5.54 5.16
CA PRO A 75 3.70 6.69 4.45
C PRO A 75 5.21 6.56 4.20
N ALA A 76 5.68 7.27 3.20
CA ALA A 76 7.10 7.51 2.94
C ALA A 76 7.67 8.52 3.95
N GLY A 77 8.98 8.55 4.11
CA GLY A 77 9.65 9.49 5.03
C GLY A 77 9.57 10.94 4.59
N ASN A 78 9.42 11.19 3.29
CA ASN A 78 9.26 12.54 2.73
C ASN A 78 7.80 12.91 2.43
N ASP A 79 6.83 12.11 2.86
CA ASP A 79 5.42 12.47 2.81
C ASP A 79 5.10 13.55 3.86
N PRO A 80 4.00 14.32 3.70
CA PRO A 80 3.52 15.21 4.76
C PRO A 80 3.33 14.46 6.09
N PRO A 81 3.49 15.14 7.25
CA PRO A 81 3.36 14.51 8.56
C PRO A 81 2.00 13.81 8.73
N ILE A 82 2.06 12.53 9.09
CA ILE A 82 0.86 11.70 9.32
C ILE A 82 0.31 11.85 10.74
N ASP A 83 1.06 12.48 11.65
CA ASP A 83 0.73 12.57 13.08
C ASP A 83 -0.71 13.08 13.36
N PRO A 84 -1.22 14.14 12.69
CA PRO A 84 -2.59 14.61 12.95
C PRO A 84 -3.66 13.56 12.65
N VAL A 85 -3.44 12.78 11.58
CA VAL A 85 -4.33 11.70 11.15
C VAL A 85 -4.24 10.53 12.13
N TRP A 86 -3.01 10.17 12.50
CA TRP A 86 -2.76 9.08 13.44
C TRP A 86 -3.32 9.40 14.84
N ASP A 87 -3.20 10.64 15.30
CA ASP A 87 -3.81 11.11 16.54
C ASP A 87 -5.33 10.99 16.53
N ALA A 88 -5.97 11.27 15.39
CA ALA A 88 -7.40 11.07 15.22
C ALA A 88 -7.80 9.60 15.22
N ILE A 89 -6.99 8.72 14.62
CA ILE A 89 -7.21 7.26 14.65
C ILE A 89 -7.03 6.69 16.05
N LYS A 90 -6.08 7.19 16.85
CA LYS A 90 -5.88 6.75 18.24
C LYS A 90 -7.11 6.92 19.14
N ARG A 91 -8.02 7.83 18.78
CA ARG A 91 -9.27 8.08 19.51
C ARG A 91 -10.41 7.14 19.10
N LYS A 92 -10.20 6.27 18.11
CA LYS A 92 -11.22 5.35 17.59
C LYS A 92 -11.30 4.08 18.42
N PRO A 93 -12.49 3.46 18.57
CA PRO A 93 -12.67 2.24 19.35
C PRO A 93 -11.91 1.03 18.77
N PHE A 94 -11.58 1.07 17.48
CA PHE A 94 -10.86 0.02 16.77
C PHE A 94 -9.34 0.30 16.63
N HIS A 95 -8.81 1.29 17.35
CA HIS A 95 -7.39 1.68 17.23
C HIS A 95 -6.41 0.53 17.47
N SER A 96 -6.76 -0.42 18.34
CA SER A 96 -5.95 -1.62 18.61
C SER A 96 -5.67 -2.46 17.38
N ASP A 97 -6.54 -2.37 16.36
CA ASP A 97 -6.44 -3.14 15.13
C ASP A 97 -5.79 -2.32 14.00
N CYS A 98 -5.48 -1.04 14.26
CA CYS A 98 -4.78 -0.15 13.34
C CYS A 98 -3.26 -0.24 13.52
N PHE A 99 -2.50 0.10 12.46
CA PHE A 99 -1.07 0.33 12.60
C PHE A 99 -0.57 1.47 11.71
N LEU A 100 0.57 2.03 12.11
CA LEU A 100 1.31 3.04 11.36
C LEU A 100 2.76 2.59 11.25
N LYS A 101 3.29 2.53 10.03
CA LYS A 101 4.72 2.33 9.76
C LYS A 101 5.24 3.36 8.77
N VAL A 102 6.08 4.27 9.23
CA VAL A 102 6.73 5.26 8.37
C VAL A 102 7.99 4.66 7.77
N PHE A 103 8.06 4.62 6.44
CA PHE A 103 9.24 4.17 5.70
C PHE A 103 10.19 5.35 5.48
N LYS A 104 10.96 5.69 6.53
CA LYS A 104 11.75 6.93 6.64
C LYS A 104 12.69 7.20 5.47
N GLU A 105 13.23 6.16 4.84
CA GLU A 105 14.21 6.27 3.77
C GLU A 105 13.58 6.23 2.36
N SER A 106 12.27 6.01 2.29
CA SER A 106 11.52 5.94 1.05
C SER A 106 11.01 7.31 0.62
N VAL A 107 10.84 7.49 -0.69
CA VAL A 107 10.19 8.65 -1.29
C VAL A 107 8.72 8.37 -1.61
N HIS A 108 7.86 9.39 -1.71
CA HIS A 108 6.46 9.21 -2.08
C HIS A 108 6.30 8.24 -3.27
N GLY A 109 5.27 7.38 -3.22
CA GLY A 109 4.99 6.36 -4.24
C GLY A 109 6.06 5.26 -4.40
N TRP A 110 6.97 5.12 -3.44
CA TRP A 110 8.03 4.11 -3.43
C TRP A 110 7.51 2.69 -3.70
N SER A 111 6.37 2.29 -3.12
CA SER A 111 5.90 0.90 -3.23
C SER A 111 5.42 0.54 -4.64
N LEU A 112 4.97 1.51 -5.43
CA LEU A 112 4.52 1.29 -6.81
C LEU A 112 5.64 1.51 -7.84
N ARG A 113 6.70 2.22 -7.45
CA ARG A 113 7.80 2.63 -8.32
C ARG A 113 9.13 1.98 -7.95
N SER A 114 9.11 1.00 -7.05
CA SER A 114 10.33 0.32 -6.60
C SER A 114 11.00 -0.40 -7.76
N ASP A 115 12.29 -0.18 -7.92
CA ASP A 115 13.12 -1.00 -8.79
C ASP A 115 13.34 -2.36 -8.11
N MET A 116 12.70 -3.40 -8.65
CA MET A 116 12.79 -4.74 -8.08
C MET A 116 14.15 -5.41 -8.29
N SER A 117 15.06 -4.80 -9.07
CA SER A 117 16.44 -5.24 -9.19
C SER A 117 17.35 -4.67 -8.10
N ASP A 118 16.96 -3.57 -7.46
CA ASP A 118 17.61 -3.05 -6.26
C ASP A 118 17.12 -3.82 -5.03
N ALA A 119 18.04 -4.51 -4.37
CA ALA A 119 17.71 -5.39 -3.24
C ALA A 119 17.04 -4.65 -2.08
N ARG A 120 17.38 -3.38 -1.85
CA ARG A 120 16.81 -2.58 -0.77
C ARG A 120 15.40 -2.11 -1.14
N ALA A 121 15.21 -1.59 -2.35
CA ALA A 121 13.90 -1.19 -2.82
C ALA A 121 12.92 -2.38 -2.85
N ALA A 122 13.37 -3.53 -3.35
CA ALA A 122 12.60 -4.78 -3.33
C ALA A 122 12.23 -5.21 -1.90
N ALA A 123 13.17 -5.16 -0.96
CA ALA A 123 12.91 -5.52 0.44
C ALA A 123 11.84 -4.62 1.08
N LEU A 124 11.92 -3.30 0.87
CA LEU A 124 10.92 -2.37 1.40
C LEU A 124 9.54 -2.65 0.79
N ALA A 125 9.47 -2.85 -0.53
CA ALA A 125 8.20 -3.11 -1.23
C ALA A 125 7.55 -4.40 -0.73
N ASN A 126 8.34 -5.47 -0.58
CA ASN A 126 7.88 -6.73 -0.04
C ASN A 126 7.41 -6.60 1.41
N GLU A 127 8.13 -5.85 2.25
CA GLU A 127 7.72 -5.61 3.63
C GLU A 127 6.35 -4.92 3.73
N ALA A 128 6.07 -3.89 2.91
CA ALA A 128 4.74 -3.27 2.91
C ALA A 128 3.63 -4.22 2.43
N ILE A 129 3.93 -5.10 1.47
CA ILE A 129 2.98 -6.11 1.02
C ILE A 129 2.69 -7.12 2.14
N GLU A 130 3.73 -7.62 2.83
CA GLU A 130 3.59 -8.55 3.95
C GLU A 130 2.77 -7.94 5.09
N LEU A 131 3.04 -6.70 5.46
CA LEU A 131 2.27 -5.97 6.47
C LEU A 131 0.81 -5.79 6.05
N SER A 132 0.57 -5.50 4.77
CA SER A 132 -0.80 -5.39 4.23
C SER A 132 -1.54 -6.72 4.33
N ILE A 133 -0.89 -7.84 3.96
CA ILE A 133 -1.46 -9.19 4.05
C ILE A 133 -1.79 -9.53 5.50
N GLN A 134 -0.86 -9.29 6.43
CA GLN A 134 -1.08 -9.53 7.86
C GLN A 134 -2.26 -8.72 8.38
N PHE A 135 -2.34 -7.44 8.02
CA PHE A 135 -3.46 -6.59 8.40
C PHE A 135 -4.79 -7.09 7.85
N PHE A 136 -4.85 -7.47 6.58
CA PHE A 136 -6.08 -8.01 6.00
C PHE A 136 -6.49 -9.34 6.64
N ASN A 137 -5.54 -10.25 6.91
CA ASN A 137 -5.84 -11.51 7.59
C ASN A 137 -6.44 -11.31 8.99
N ASN A 138 -6.09 -10.23 9.67
CA ASN A 138 -6.60 -9.91 11.00
C ASN A 138 -7.95 -9.18 10.97
N ASN A 139 -8.38 -8.65 9.82
CA ASN A 139 -9.50 -7.71 9.73
C ASN A 139 -10.56 -8.05 8.65
N LEU A 140 -10.37 -9.10 7.85
CA LEU A 140 -11.34 -9.63 6.88
C LEU A 140 -12.04 -10.88 7.42
#